data_AF-A0A5C7PC62-F1
#
_entry.id   AF-A0A5C7PC62-F1
#
_cell.length_a   1.000
_cell.length_b   1.000
_cell.length_c   1.000
_cell.angle_alpha   90.00
_cell.angle_beta   90.00
_cell.angle_gamma   90.00
#
_symmetry.space_group_name_H-M   'P 1'
#
loop_
_entity.id
_entity.type
_entity.pdbx_description
1 polymer ?
#
loop_
_entity_poly.entity_id
_entity_poly.type
_entity_poly.pdbx_seq_one_letter_code
_entity_poly.pdbx_strand_id
1 'polypeptide(L)'
;MFNADGTAAEMVTLTDWTGYAASVGQPMTLSREVWLTPTPQLQDVCRAYVAAGGTDPSLRSLQYLGMPPKVKPVTIVTMMVPLSGMFRPTANPQLTSTSAVFDDGTVQPDDPNYPNHADWFRLQKALAYDPANPYPWTRMGYTYDWGNPDSKVGASEFVVRQGTTVDIVADQTPGEYCAPTG
;
A
#
# COMPACT_ATOMS: atom_id res chain seq x y z
N MET A 1 4.14 -1.18 12.00
CA MET A 1 4.62 -1.77 13.28
C MET A 1 5.00 -3.25 13.06
N PHE A 2 5.94 -3.87 13.79
CA PHE A 2 6.19 -5.32 13.67
C PHE A 2 5.48 -6.09 14.79
N ASN A 3 5.14 -7.36 14.55
CA ASN A 3 4.72 -8.27 15.62
C ASN A 3 5.90 -8.65 16.53
N ALA A 4 5.62 -9.34 17.64
CA ALA A 4 6.58 -9.59 18.72
C ALA A 4 7.84 -10.37 18.28
N ASP A 5 7.72 -11.26 17.29
CA ASP A 5 8.85 -12.06 16.77
C ASP A 5 9.47 -11.46 15.50
N GLY A 6 8.95 -10.34 14.99
CA GLY A 6 9.46 -9.66 13.80
C GLY A 6 9.18 -10.38 12.48
N THR A 7 8.28 -11.38 12.46
CA THR A 7 7.95 -12.15 11.25
C THR A 7 6.83 -11.54 10.41
N ALA A 8 6.10 -10.57 10.95
CA ALA A 8 5.02 -9.86 10.28
C ALA A 8 5.05 -8.37 10.59
N ALA A 9 4.54 -7.57 9.65
CA ALA A 9 4.37 -6.14 9.81
C ALA A 9 2.89 -5.75 9.68
N GLU A 10 2.50 -4.74 10.45
CA GLU A 10 1.21 -4.08 10.35
C GLU A 10 1.22 -3.13 9.15
N MET A 11 0.32 -3.40 8.23
CA MET A 11 0.19 -2.74 6.94
C MET A 11 -1.25 -2.28 6.76
N VAL A 12 -1.44 -1.30 5.88
CA VAL A 12 -2.77 -0.81 5.51
C VAL A 12 -2.99 -0.82 4.01
N THR A 13 -4.22 -1.08 3.61
CA THR A 13 -4.72 -0.86 2.25
C THR A 13 -5.95 0.02 2.27
N LEU A 14 -6.14 0.82 1.23
CA LEU A 14 -7.34 1.63 1.02
C LEU A 14 -8.16 0.98 -0.10
N THR A 15 -9.41 0.62 0.17
CA THR A 15 -10.23 -0.16 -0.77
C THR A 15 -11.70 0.26 -0.75
N ASP A 16 -12.41 0.02 -1.85
CA ASP A 16 -13.87 0.10 -1.93
C ASP A 16 -14.52 -1.29 -1.85
N TRP A 17 -13.73 -2.34 -1.61
CA TRP A 17 -14.21 -3.71 -1.41
C TRP A 17 -14.51 -3.99 0.06
N THR A 18 -15.75 -4.35 0.35
CA THR A 18 -16.27 -4.50 1.73
C THR A 18 -16.07 -5.89 2.34
N GLY A 19 -15.37 -6.80 1.65
CA GLY A 19 -15.21 -8.18 2.10
C GLY A 19 -14.32 -8.36 3.33
N TYR A 20 -13.45 -7.39 3.63
CA TYR A 20 -12.55 -7.45 4.78
C TYR A 20 -13.27 -7.29 6.11
N ALA A 21 -14.33 -6.47 6.18
CA ALA A 21 -15.10 -6.21 7.38
C ALA A 21 -15.56 -7.49 8.10
N ALA A 22 -15.97 -8.52 7.35
CA ALA A 22 -16.43 -9.79 7.91
C ALA A 22 -15.30 -10.64 8.53
N SER A 23 -14.04 -10.32 8.24
CA SER A 23 -12.86 -11.05 8.71
C SER A 23 -12.08 -10.29 9.78
N VAL A 24 -12.58 -9.15 10.27
CA VAL A 24 -11.92 -8.39 11.36
C VAL A 24 -11.73 -9.30 12.59
N GLY A 25 -10.50 -9.36 13.09
CA GLY A 25 -10.09 -10.23 14.19
C GLY A 25 -9.84 -11.70 13.78
N GLN A 26 -9.84 -12.01 12.49
CA GLN A 26 -9.65 -13.36 11.95
C GLN A 26 -8.59 -13.38 10.84
N PRO A 27 -7.93 -14.54 10.62
CA PRO A 27 -7.08 -14.74 9.46
C PRO A 27 -7.90 -14.80 8.17
N MET A 28 -7.33 -14.28 7.08
CA MET A 28 -7.92 -14.27 5.75
C MET A 28 -6.85 -14.58 4.70
N THR A 29 -7.10 -15.58 3.86
CA THR A 29 -6.27 -15.86 2.68
C THR A 29 -6.65 -14.92 1.55
N LEU A 30 -5.69 -14.15 1.06
CA LEU A 30 -5.91 -13.18 -0.01
C LEU A 30 -6.16 -13.88 -1.35
N SER A 31 -7.28 -13.55 -2.00
CA SER A 31 -7.65 -14.10 -3.31
C SER A 31 -6.96 -13.43 -4.49
N ARG A 32 -6.24 -12.33 -4.24
CA ARG A 32 -5.50 -11.52 -5.21
C ARG A 32 -4.34 -10.83 -4.50
N GLU A 33 -3.44 -10.23 -5.29
CA GLU A 33 -2.43 -9.33 -4.75
C GLU A 33 -3.08 -8.07 -4.17
N VAL A 34 -2.51 -7.55 -3.08
CA VAL A 34 -2.98 -6.34 -2.41
C VAL A 34 -1.82 -5.38 -2.27
N TRP A 35 -2.04 -4.12 -2.65
CA TRP A 35 -1.09 -3.03 -2.49
C TRP A 35 -1.23 -2.44 -1.09
N LEU A 36 -0.09 -2.23 -0.44
CA LEU A 36 0.01 -1.96 0.97
C LEU A 36 0.99 -0.83 1.25
N THR A 37 0.76 -0.13 2.36
CA THR A 37 1.72 0.78 2.98
C THR A 37 1.85 0.48 4.48
N PRO A 38 3.04 0.61 5.09
CA PRO A 38 3.20 0.30 6.50
C PRO A 38 2.54 1.35 7.40
N THR A 39 2.00 0.91 8.54
CA THR A 39 1.63 1.84 9.62
C THR A 39 2.89 2.44 10.27
N PRO A 40 2.85 3.72 10.71
CA PRO A 40 1.70 4.64 10.74
C PRO A 40 1.65 5.68 9.60
N GLN A 41 2.39 5.52 8.50
CA GLN A 41 2.62 6.62 7.52
C GLN A 41 1.35 7.32 7.01
N LEU A 42 0.35 6.55 6.56
CA LEU A 42 -0.94 7.10 6.13
C LEU A 42 -1.68 7.79 7.28
N GLN A 43 -1.62 7.21 8.48
CA GLN A 43 -2.32 7.71 9.66
C GLN A 43 -1.77 9.06 10.09
N ASP A 44 -0.45 9.20 10.13
CA ASP A 44 0.22 10.44 10.52
C ASP A 44 -0.17 11.58 9.57
N VAL A 45 -0.12 11.32 8.27
CA VAL A 45 -0.44 12.32 7.24
C VAL A 45 -1.91 12.72 7.29
N CYS A 46 -2.83 11.77 7.39
CA CYS A 46 -4.25 12.10 7.37
C CYS A 46 -4.73 12.71 8.70
N ARG A 47 -4.16 12.32 9.84
CA ARG A 47 -4.40 13.00 11.13
C ARG A 47 -3.89 14.42 11.12
N ALA A 48 -2.68 14.66 10.61
CA ALA A 48 -2.14 16.02 10.49
C ALA A 48 -3.03 16.91 9.61
N TYR A 49 -3.55 16.36 8.51
CA TYR A 49 -4.50 17.05 7.65
C TYR A 49 -5.81 17.42 8.38
N VAL A 50 -6.41 16.48 9.11
CA VAL A 50 -7.63 16.73 9.90
C VAL A 50 -7.36 17.77 11.01
N ALA A 51 -6.24 17.64 11.72
CA ALA A 51 -5.85 18.59 12.78
C ALA A 51 -5.62 20.01 12.25
N ALA A 52 -5.19 20.16 11.00
CA ALA A 52 -5.06 21.43 10.31
C ALA A 52 -6.40 21.99 9.77
N GLY A 53 -7.53 21.35 10.07
CA GLY A 53 -8.87 21.77 9.63
C GLY A 53 -9.32 21.16 8.31
N GLY A 54 -8.61 20.16 7.79
CA GLY A 54 -9.01 19.40 6.61
C GLY A 54 -10.32 18.64 6.82
N THR A 55 -11.24 18.73 5.86
CA THR A 55 -12.61 18.20 6.00
C THR A 55 -12.85 16.88 5.28
N ASP A 56 -11.95 16.48 4.38
CA ASP A 56 -12.09 15.25 3.58
C ASP A 56 -10.86 14.33 3.75
N PRO A 57 -10.78 13.56 4.86
CA PRO A 57 -9.70 12.61 5.07
C PRO A 57 -9.69 11.46 4.06
N SER A 58 -10.83 11.18 3.40
CA SER A 58 -10.92 10.18 2.33
C SER A 58 -10.13 10.64 1.10
N LEU A 59 -10.41 11.85 0.62
CA LEU A 59 -9.67 12.44 -0.50
C LEU A 59 -8.19 12.60 -0.17
N ARG A 60 -7.84 13.06 1.03
CA ARG A 60 -6.43 13.18 1.45
C ARG A 60 -5.70 11.84 1.44
N SER A 61 -6.37 10.77 1.85
CA SER A 61 -5.81 9.41 1.84
C SER A 61 -5.60 8.90 0.41
N LEU A 62 -6.58 9.12 -0.48
CA LEU A 62 -6.45 8.80 -1.92
C LEU A 62 -5.26 9.55 -2.53
N GLN A 63 -5.13 10.84 -2.22
CA GLN A 63 -4.01 11.68 -2.64
C GLN A 63 -2.66 11.11 -2.23
N TYR A 64 -2.49 10.83 -0.94
CA TYR A 64 -1.22 10.36 -0.39
C TYR A 64 -0.79 9.02 -0.99
N LEU A 65 -1.75 8.15 -1.27
CA LEU A 65 -1.51 6.81 -1.83
C LEU A 65 -1.44 6.78 -3.36
N GLY A 66 -1.53 7.92 -4.05
CA GLY A 66 -1.51 7.95 -5.52
C GLY A 66 -2.73 7.30 -6.16
N MET A 67 -3.82 7.16 -5.41
CA MET A 67 -5.06 6.58 -5.90
C MET A 67 -5.87 7.65 -6.66
N PRO A 68 -6.61 7.27 -7.71
CA PRO A 68 -7.51 8.21 -8.38
C PRO A 68 -8.63 8.64 -7.43
N PRO A 69 -9.20 9.85 -7.59
CA PRO A 69 -10.42 10.23 -6.90
C PRO A 69 -11.52 9.18 -7.12
N LYS A 70 -12.15 8.73 -6.04
CA LYS A 70 -13.23 7.74 -6.09
C LYS A 70 -14.57 8.37 -5.72
N VAL A 71 -15.62 7.96 -6.45
CA VAL A 71 -17.02 8.33 -6.14
C VAL A 71 -17.61 7.39 -5.09
N LYS A 72 -17.14 6.14 -5.05
CA LYS A 72 -17.57 5.16 -4.05
C LYS A 72 -16.88 5.41 -2.70
N PRO A 73 -17.57 5.19 -1.57
CA PRO A 73 -16.93 5.15 -0.27
C PRO A 73 -15.78 4.14 -0.26
N VAL A 74 -14.69 4.51 0.41
CA VAL A 74 -13.54 3.65 0.66
C VAL A 74 -13.41 3.40 2.15
N THR A 75 -12.74 2.30 2.51
CA THR A 75 -12.31 2.01 3.88
C THR A 75 -10.80 1.78 3.90
N ILE A 76 -10.22 1.96 5.08
CA ILE A 76 -8.82 1.68 5.39
C ILE A 76 -8.80 0.39 6.21
N VAL A 77 -8.21 -0.64 5.63
CA VAL A 77 -8.09 -1.95 6.26
C VAL A 77 -6.68 -2.09 6.80
N THR A 78 -6.57 -2.29 8.11
CA THR A 78 -5.32 -2.61 8.79
C THR A 78 -5.19 -4.12 8.91
N MET A 79 -4.01 -4.64 8.59
CA MET A 79 -3.74 -6.08 8.60
C MET A 79 -2.32 -6.37 9.07
N MET A 80 -2.16 -7.48 9.78
CA MET A 80 -0.85 -8.06 10.05
C MET A 80 -0.48 -8.96 8.88
N VAL A 81 0.64 -8.64 8.23
CA VAL A 81 1.09 -9.30 7.00
C VAL A 81 2.43 -9.99 7.23
N PRO A 82 2.54 -11.31 7.00
CA PRO A 82 3.81 -12.01 7.06
C PRO A 82 4.83 -11.41 6.09
N LEU A 83 6.05 -11.15 6.56
CA LEU A 83 7.12 -10.59 5.72
C LEU A 83 7.45 -11.50 4.54
N SER A 84 7.36 -12.83 4.71
CA SER A 84 7.59 -13.80 3.65
C SER A 84 6.56 -13.73 2.51
N GLY A 85 5.40 -13.11 2.74
CA GLY A 85 4.35 -12.93 1.73
C GLY A 85 4.44 -11.59 0.98
N MET A 86 5.35 -10.71 1.39
CA MET A 86 5.47 -9.35 0.86
C MET A 86 6.72 -9.13 0.04
N PHE A 87 6.65 -8.14 -0.85
CA PHE A 87 7.79 -7.66 -1.62
C PHE A 87 7.65 -6.18 -1.94
N ARG A 88 8.76 -5.56 -2.35
CA ARG A 88 8.82 -4.18 -2.82
C ARG A 88 8.42 -4.13 -4.31
N PRO A 89 7.43 -3.33 -4.72
CA PRO A 89 7.08 -3.15 -6.13
C PRO A 89 8.08 -2.21 -6.81
N THR A 90 9.35 -2.62 -6.86
CA THR A 90 10.45 -1.90 -7.50
C THR A 90 11.29 -2.84 -8.35
N ALA A 91 12.29 -2.33 -9.06
CA ALA A 91 13.23 -3.18 -9.81
C ALA A 91 13.98 -4.19 -8.92
N ASN A 92 14.11 -3.91 -7.62
CA ASN A 92 14.58 -4.85 -6.60
C ASN A 92 13.44 -5.21 -5.62
N PRO A 93 12.97 -6.47 -5.57
CA PRO A 93 11.84 -6.85 -4.74
C PRO A 93 12.14 -6.95 -3.24
N GLN A 94 13.42 -6.92 -2.83
CA GLN A 94 13.81 -7.19 -1.45
C GLN A 94 13.26 -6.15 -0.48
N LEU A 95 12.54 -6.61 0.55
CA LEU A 95 11.99 -5.77 1.62
C LEU A 95 13.03 -4.90 2.33
N THR A 96 14.26 -5.40 2.45
CA THR A 96 15.38 -4.71 3.11
C THR A 96 16.09 -3.70 2.20
N SER A 97 15.66 -3.55 0.95
CA SER A 97 16.27 -2.58 0.03
C SER A 97 16.03 -1.14 0.52
N THR A 98 17.12 -0.47 0.89
CA THR A 98 17.14 0.93 1.35
C THR A 98 17.33 1.93 0.22
N SER A 99 17.53 1.47 -1.00
CA SER A 99 17.86 2.30 -2.16
C SER A 99 16.77 2.17 -3.21
N ALA A 100 16.24 3.31 -3.68
CA ALA A 100 15.45 3.32 -4.91
C ALA A 100 16.40 2.98 -6.07
N VAL A 101 16.22 1.81 -6.66
CA VAL A 101 16.91 1.44 -7.89
C VAL A 101 16.14 2.08 -9.04
N PHE A 102 16.77 3.01 -9.76
CA PHE A 102 16.19 3.52 -10.98
C PHE A 102 16.02 2.37 -11.98
N ASP A 103 14.82 2.27 -12.56
CA ASP A 103 14.58 1.35 -13.67
C ASP A 103 15.33 1.87 -14.91
N ASP A 104 16.58 1.45 -15.05
CA ASP A 104 17.43 1.66 -16.23
C ASP A 104 17.14 0.65 -17.35
N GLY A 105 16.03 -0.11 -17.24
CA GLY A 105 15.70 -1.24 -18.09
C GLY A 105 16.22 -2.58 -17.56
N THR A 106 17.04 -2.59 -16.51
CA THR A 106 17.49 -3.81 -15.83
C THR A 106 16.64 -4.06 -14.58
N VAL A 107 15.55 -4.81 -14.74
CA VAL A 107 14.92 -5.44 -13.59
C VAL A 107 15.91 -6.49 -13.07
N GLN A 108 16.16 -6.51 -11.75
CA GLN A 108 17.05 -7.50 -11.18
C GLN A 108 16.57 -8.90 -11.57
N PRO A 109 17.48 -9.82 -11.92
CA PRO A 109 17.11 -11.21 -12.16
C PRO A 109 16.30 -11.76 -10.99
N ASP A 110 15.42 -12.72 -11.27
CA ASP A 110 14.58 -13.31 -10.23
C ASP A 110 15.44 -13.83 -9.08
N ASP A 111 15.22 -13.25 -7.91
CA ASP A 111 15.74 -13.73 -6.64
C ASP A 111 14.98 -15.02 -6.29
N PRO A 112 15.62 -16.09 -5.80
CA PRO A 112 14.92 -17.30 -5.37
C PRO A 112 13.80 -17.06 -4.36
N ASN A 113 13.88 -15.99 -3.55
CA ASN A 113 12.83 -15.57 -2.63
C ASN A 113 11.69 -14.82 -3.32
N TYR A 114 11.91 -14.36 -4.55
CA TYR A 114 10.96 -13.60 -5.37
C TYR A 114 10.94 -14.12 -6.83
N PRO A 115 10.52 -15.38 -7.05
CA PRO A 115 10.50 -15.96 -8.39
C PRO A 115 9.54 -15.21 -9.32
N ASN A 116 9.92 -15.09 -10.60
CA ASN A 116 9.17 -14.39 -11.65
C ASN A 116 8.91 -12.89 -11.40
N HIS A 117 9.67 -12.25 -10.51
CA HIS A 117 9.51 -10.83 -10.21
C HIS A 117 9.80 -9.95 -11.44
N ALA A 118 10.77 -10.34 -12.27
CA ALA A 118 11.08 -9.60 -13.48
C ALA A 118 9.89 -9.54 -14.45
N ASP A 119 9.18 -10.66 -14.62
CA ASP A 119 7.98 -10.73 -15.46
C ASP A 119 6.79 -10.02 -14.82
N TRP A 120 6.60 -10.19 -13.51
CA TRP A 120 5.60 -9.44 -12.74
C TRP A 120 5.79 -7.93 -12.91
N PHE A 121 7.02 -7.44 -12.77
CA PHE A 121 7.33 -6.00 -12.85
C PHE A 121 7.04 -5.44 -14.25
N ARG A 122 7.41 -6.18 -15.32
CA ARG A 122 7.10 -5.78 -16.70
C ARG A 122 5.60 -5.74 -16.96
N LEU A 123 4.85 -6.73 -16.47
CA LEU A 123 3.40 -6.77 -16.60
C LEU A 123 2.74 -5.60 -15.85
N GLN A 124 3.14 -5.35 -14.60
CA GLN A 124 2.61 -4.22 -13.82
C GLN A 124 2.92 -2.89 -14.49
N LYS A 125 4.09 -2.73 -15.13
CA LYS A 125 4.46 -1.51 -15.86
C LYS A 125 3.55 -1.30 -17.06
N ALA A 126 3.22 -2.36 -17.79
CA ALA A 126 2.29 -2.30 -18.92
C ALA A 126 0.87 -1.93 -18.46
N LEU A 127 0.40 -2.50 -17.33
CA LEU A 127 -0.93 -2.23 -16.78
C LEU A 127 -1.05 -0.82 -16.18
N ALA A 128 -0.08 -0.41 -15.37
CA ALA A 128 -0.13 0.88 -14.67
C ALA A 128 -0.05 2.08 -15.63
N TYR A 129 0.61 1.93 -16.77
CA TYR A 129 0.77 2.99 -17.76
C TYR A 129 -0.12 2.80 -19.00
N ASP A 130 -1.10 1.89 -18.92
CA ASP A 130 -2.15 1.79 -19.92
C ASP A 130 -3.00 3.09 -19.90
N PRO A 131 -3.11 3.82 -21.02
CA PRO A 131 -3.92 5.03 -21.10
C PRO A 131 -5.40 4.84 -20.75
N ALA A 132 -5.93 3.62 -20.87
CA ALA A 132 -7.31 3.30 -20.53
C ALA A 132 -7.56 3.29 -19.02
N ASN A 133 -6.54 3.00 -18.20
CA ASN A 133 -6.65 2.97 -16.75
C ASN A 133 -5.31 3.31 -16.07
N PRO A 134 -4.84 4.56 -16.19
CA PRO A 134 -3.52 4.94 -15.70
C PRO A 134 -3.48 4.94 -14.17
N TYR A 135 -2.41 4.38 -13.62
CA TYR A 135 -2.08 4.41 -12.20
C TYR A 135 -0.66 4.97 -12.02
N PRO A 136 -0.44 5.99 -11.17
CA PRO A 136 0.85 6.68 -11.05
C PRO A 136 1.87 5.88 -10.23
N TRP A 137 2.09 4.62 -10.58
CA TRP A 137 3.10 3.77 -9.95
C TRP A 137 4.50 4.34 -10.22
N THR A 138 5.25 4.66 -9.17
CA THR A 138 6.55 5.32 -9.30
C THR A 138 7.67 4.35 -9.66
N ARG A 139 7.49 3.05 -9.39
CA ARG A 139 8.52 2.00 -9.42
C ARG A 139 9.68 2.22 -8.44
N MET A 140 9.62 3.26 -7.60
CA MET A 140 10.69 3.66 -6.67
C MET A 140 10.43 3.21 -5.23
N GLY A 141 9.31 2.52 -4.97
CA GLY A 141 8.96 1.99 -3.66
C GLY A 141 8.22 2.97 -2.77
N TYR A 142 7.65 4.02 -3.37
CA TYR A 142 6.76 4.96 -2.72
C TYR A 142 5.58 5.35 -3.65
N THR A 143 4.44 5.73 -3.08
CA THR A 143 3.25 6.18 -3.81
C THR A 143 3.39 7.62 -4.28
N TYR A 144 2.73 8.01 -5.38
CA TYR A 144 2.78 9.39 -5.86
C TYR A 144 1.74 10.28 -5.15
N ASP A 145 2.17 11.14 -4.22
CA ASP A 145 1.27 12.08 -3.52
C ASP A 145 0.90 13.28 -4.41
N TRP A 146 -0.22 13.18 -5.11
CA TRP A 146 -0.68 14.26 -5.99
C TRP A 146 -1.36 15.42 -5.23
N GLY A 147 -1.68 15.25 -3.95
CA GLY A 147 -2.33 16.26 -3.11
C GLY A 147 -1.37 17.23 -2.42
N ASN A 148 -0.09 16.89 -2.31
CA ASN A 148 0.91 17.74 -1.68
C ASN A 148 1.58 18.68 -2.72
N PRO A 149 1.56 20.02 -2.53
CA PRO A 149 2.13 20.96 -3.49
C PRO A 149 3.67 20.98 -3.49
N ASP A 150 4.30 20.63 -2.36
CA ASP A 150 5.76 20.80 -2.15
C ASP A 150 6.54 19.52 -2.51
N SER A 151 5.94 18.35 -2.28
CA SER A 151 6.54 17.05 -2.56
C SER A 151 5.52 16.08 -3.13
N LYS A 152 5.95 15.26 -4.09
CA LYS A 152 5.13 14.18 -4.67
C LYS A 152 5.44 12.80 -4.07
N VAL A 153 6.28 12.77 -3.05
CA VAL A 153 6.64 11.54 -2.35
C VAL A 153 5.55 11.22 -1.32
N GLY A 154 4.83 10.13 -1.56
CA GLY A 154 3.83 9.59 -0.66
C GLY A 154 4.38 8.55 0.30
N ALA A 155 3.57 7.54 0.58
CA ALA A 155 3.87 6.47 1.51
C ALA A 155 4.81 5.43 0.88
N SER A 156 5.56 4.72 1.71
CA SER A 156 6.31 3.53 1.27
C SER A 156 5.34 2.47 0.74
N GLU A 157 5.65 1.89 -0.41
CA GLU A 157 4.74 1.01 -1.14
C GLU A 157 5.25 -0.44 -1.12
N PHE A 158 4.33 -1.38 -0.92
CA PHE A 158 4.56 -2.82 -0.82
C PHE A 158 3.43 -3.58 -1.52
N VAL A 159 3.69 -4.83 -1.89
CA VAL A 159 2.67 -5.74 -2.40
C VAL A 159 2.73 -7.04 -1.61
N VAL A 160 1.58 -7.53 -1.18
CA VAL A 160 1.42 -8.88 -0.64
C VAL A 160 0.89 -9.80 -1.75
N ARG A 161 1.48 -11.00 -1.84
CA ARG A 161 1.15 -11.99 -2.87
C ARG A 161 -0.23 -12.59 -2.62
N GLN A 162 -0.94 -12.89 -3.71
CA GLN A 162 -2.10 -13.78 -3.69
C GLN A 162 -1.76 -15.09 -2.96
N GLY A 163 -2.71 -15.62 -2.20
CA GLY A 163 -2.56 -16.86 -1.43
C GLY A 163 -1.86 -16.66 -0.08
N THR A 164 -1.35 -15.47 0.22
CA THR A 164 -0.85 -15.15 1.56
C THR A 164 -2.03 -15.06 2.53
N THR A 165 -1.91 -15.71 3.69
CA THR A 165 -2.84 -15.53 4.82
C THR A 165 -2.36 -14.35 5.67
N VAL A 166 -3.25 -13.39 5.90
CA VAL A 166 -3.03 -12.19 6.72
C VAL A 166 -4.06 -12.15 7.84
N ASP A 167 -3.76 -11.50 8.95
CA ASP A 167 -4.76 -11.26 9.99
C ASP A 167 -5.37 -9.87 9.80
N ILE A 168 -6.70 -9.79 9.64
CA ILE A 168 -7.37 -8.49 9.51
C ILE A 168 -7.54 -7.90 10.90
N VAL A 169 -6.88 -6.77 11.16
CA VAL A 169 -6.86 -6.11 12.46
C VAL A 169 -8.04 -5.16 12.61
N ALA A 170 -8.31 -4.36 11.59
CA ALA A 170 -9.38 -3.37 11.60
C ALA A 170 -9.84 -3.04 10.16
N ASP A 171 -11.11 -2.66 10.03
CA ASP A 171 -11.69 -2.06 8.82
C ASP A 171 -12.40 -0.79 9.27
N GLN A 172 -11.88 0.37 8.86
CA GLN A 172 -12.31 1.68 9.36
C GLN A 172 -12.64 2.60 8.21
N THR A 173 -13.60 3.49 8.40
CA THR A 173 -13.76 4.64 7.50
C THR A 173 -12.53 5.55 7.61
N PRO A 174 -12.18 6.31 6.54
CA PRO A 174 -11.10 7.30 6.63
C PRO A 174 -11.30 8.31 7.76
N GLY A 175 -12.55 8.67 8.09
CA GLY A 175 -12.85 9.56 9.21
C GLY A 175 -12.44 8.97 10.56
N GLU A 176 -12.75 7.70 10.80
CA GLU A 176 -12.37 6.99 12.04
C GLU A 176 -10.87 6.77 12.12
N TYR A 177 -10.25 6.31 11.03
CA TYR A 177 -8.82 6.02 10.98
C TYR A 177 -7.96 7.28 11.19
N CYS A 178 -8.41 8.42 10.67
CA CYS A 178 -7.73 9.70 10.72
C CYS A 178 -8.15 10.59 11.88
N ALA A 179 -9.00 10.10 12.80
CA ALA A 179 -9.38 10.84 13.99
C ALA A 179 -8.15 11.09 14.89
N PRO A 180 -8.08 12.24 15.59
CA PRO A 180 -7.04 12.49 16.60
C PRO A 180 -7.02 11.38 17.66
N THR A 181 -5.85 11.02 18.16
CA THR A 181 -5.77 10.24 19.40
C THR A 181 -6.32 11.10 20.54
N GLY A 182 -7.32 10.57 21.24
CA GLY A 182 -7.89 11.20 22.45
C GLY A 182 -6.90 11.28 23.61
#